data_AF-A0A2A2B4D4-F1
#
_entry.id   AF-A0A2A2B4D4-F1
#
_cell.length_a   1.000
_cell.length_b   1.000
_cell.length_c   1.000
_cell.angle_alpha   90.00
_cell.angle_beta   90.00
_cell.angle_gamma   90.00
#
_symmetry.space_group_name_H-M   'P 1'
#
loop_
_entity.id
_entity.type
_entity.pdbx_description
1 polymer ?
#
loop_
_entity_poly.entity_id
_entity_poly.type
_entity_poly.pdbx_seq_one_letter_code
_entity_poly.pdbx_strand_id
1 'polypeptide(L)'
;MMRVFHRCRFRLLKQAGVSVSLLLAASFSAAVIPVEANFVLGMDVQGQRLNLYEDCEEGSVTCDNMLLVAPDLQRLWHIKPYDKSIDNKSPYSVKLYPAKTKHSLCNDGVTPCGFQGYQFEGNGIKGFINPIDKKIRAGNEWTLDGSSVTYKENSTYIPLVSQAALIDSKYTASDKALNKSYRITRNEVRRLYDEHMEADLKQEQIQWIKQRSKDCGANAQHQPRTQAEKVCFIRKNDSREKDYFLWID
;
A
#
# COMPACT_ATOMS: atom_id res chain seq x y z
N MET A 1 -16.18 20.44 70.50
CA MET A 1 -15.04 19.51 70.46
C MET A 1 -14.03 20.04 69.45
N MET A 2 -12.79 20.22 69.92
CA MET A 2 -11.47 20.36 69.27
C MET A 2 -11.37 20.54 67.74
N ARG A 3 -10.45 21.33 67.16
CA ARG A 3 -9.46 22.31 67.65
C ARG A 3 -9.01 23.13 66.43
N VAL A 4 -8.76 24.41 66.69
CA VAL A 4 -8.03 25.40 65.88
C VAL A 4 -6.55 25.02 65.71
N PHE A 5 -5.85 25.71 64.78
CA PHE A 5 -4.41 26.07 64.69
C PHE A 5 -3.67 25.47 63.47
N HIS A 6 -2.76 26.14 62.74
CA HIS A 6 -2.31 27.53 62.61
C HIS A 6 -1.44 27.66 61.34
N ARG A 7 -1.41 28.88 60.78
CA ARG A 7 -0.38 29.58 59.96
C ARG A 7 0.96 28.94 59.57
N CYS A 8 1.30 29.20 58.30
CA CYS A 8 2.57 29.71 57.71
C CYS A 8 3.93 29.08 58.08
N ARG A 9 4.70 28.69 57.05
CA ARG A 9 6.02 29.27 56.76
C ARG A 9 6.54 28.90 55.36
N PHE A 10 6.96 29.93 54.63
CA PHE A 10 7.84 29.84 53.47
C PHE A 10 9.14 29.11 53.84
N ARG A 11 9.54 28.14 53.02
CA ARG A 11 10.95 27.81 52.79
C ARG A 11 11.17 27.55 51.31
N LEU A 12 11.82 28.50 50.65
CA LEU A 12 12.61 28.28 49.45
C LEU A 12 13.64 27.18 49.76
N LEU A 13 13.61 26.09 49.00
CA LEU A 13 14.81 25.27 48.80
C LEU A 13 15.06 25.12 47.29
N LYS A 14 16.30 25.46 46.94
CA LYS A 14 16.94 25.33 45.65
C LYS A 14 17.15 23.86 45.28
N GLN A 15 17.38 23.65 43.97
CA GLN A 15 18.04 22.49 43.34
C GLN A 15 17.18 21.21 43.28
N ALA A 16 17.22 20.38 42.24
CA ALA A 16 18.08 20.30 41.07
C ALA A 16 17.23 19.73 39.91
N GLY A 17 17.64 20.03 38.69
CA GLY A 17 16.99 19.53 37.49
C GLY A 17 17.08 18.01 37.39
N VAL A 18 16.02 17.41 36.88
CA VAL A 18 16.11 16.26 36.00
C VAL A 18 15.17 16.56 34.86
N SER A 19 15.76 17.06 33.76
CA SER A 19 15.11 17.05 32.45
C SER A 19 14.81 15.59 32.14
N VAL A 20 13.56 15.18 32.30
CA VAL A 20 13.08 13.92 31.74
C VAL A 20 12.98 14.15 30.24
N SER A 21 14.12 13.96 29.57
CA SER A 21 14.20 13.77 28.14
C SER A 21 13.25 12.64 27.81
N LEU A 22 12.09 12.98 27.25
CA LEU A 22 11.25 12.04 26.54
C LEU A 22 12.11 11.55 25.36
N LEU A 23 12.78 10.42 25.56
CA LEU A 23 13.30 9.59 24.49
C LEU A 23 12.06 9.20 23.68
N LEU A 24 11.82 9.95 22.60
CA LEU A 24 11.06 9.49 21.46
C LEU A 24 11.71 8.17 21.07
N ALA A 25 11.12 7.06 21.54
CA ALA A 25 11.23 5.80 20.85
C ALA A 25 10.74 6.11 19.44
N ALA A 26 11.69 6.35 18.54
CA ALA A 26 11.46 6.20 17.12
C ALA A 26 11.10 4.73 16.98
N SER A 27 9.81 4.43 17.12
CA SER A 27 9.22 3.27 16.49
C SER A 27 9.61 3.45 15.04
N PHE A 28 10.65 2.72 14.64
CA PHE A 28 10.89 2.44 13.24
C PHE A 28 9.66 1.65 12.81
N SER A 29 8.59 2.37 12.50
CA SER A 29 7.68 1.96 11.46
C SER A 29 8.60 1.86 10.27
N ALA A 30 9.14 0.66 10.05
CA ALA A 30 9.63 0.27 8.76
C ALA A 30 8.44 0.49 7.85
N ALA A 31 8.39 1.69 7.26
CA ALA A 31 7.42 2.04 6.28
C ALA A 31 7.80 1.13 5.13
N VAL A 32 7.17 -0.05 5.07
CA VAL A 32 7.27 -0.95 3.95
C VAL A 32 6.87 -0.10 2.75
N ILE A 33 7.88 0.34 2.01
CA ILE A 33 7.70 0.85 0.67
C ILE A 33 7.02 -0.33 -0.03
N PRO A 34 5.80 -0.20 -0.58
CA PRO A 34 5.31 -1.21 -1.48
C PRO A 34 6.22 -1.10 -2.70
N VAL A 35 7.37 -1.78 -2.61
CA VAL A 35 8.19 -2.05 -3.76
C VAL A 35 7.29 -2.84 -4.68
N GLU A 36 7.31 -2.49 -5.96
CA GLU A 36 6.65 -3.25 -7.01
C GLU A 36 6.96 -4.76 -6.93
N ALA A 37 8.07 -5.12 -6.26
CA ALA A 37 8.52 -6.46 -5.90
C ALA A 37 7.53 -7.33 -5.12
N ASN A 38 6.50 -6.77 -4.48
CA ASN A 38 5.55 -7.58 -3.70
C ASN A 38 4.16 -7.67 -4.34
N PHE A 39 3.91 -7.02 -5.48
CA PHE A 39 2.62 -7.12 -6.18
C PHE A 39 2.68 -8.23 -7.22
N VAL A 40 1.81 -9.23 -7.08
CA VAL A 40 1.79 -10.41 -7.95
C VAL A 40 0.74 -10.26 -9.04
N LEU A 41 -0.50 -9.96 -8.63
CA LEU A 41 -1.64 -10.04 -9.53
C LEU A 41 -2.76 -9.10 -9.11
N GLY A 42 -3.24 -8.30 -10.05
CA GLY A 42 -4.45 -7.51 -9.90
C GLY A 42 -5.59 -8.11 -10.71
N MET A 43 -6.74 -8.32 -10.09
CA MET A 43 -7.93 -8.92 -10.71
C MET A 43 -9.11 -7.95 -10.63
N ASP A 44 -9.79 -7.74 -11.75
CA ASP A 44 -11.13 -7.13 -11.79
C ASP A 44 -12.18 -8.24 -11.88
N VAL A 45 -13.04 -8.31 -10.86
CA VAL A 45 -14.11 -9.27 -10.70
C VAL A 45 -15.42 -8.51 -10.53
N GLN A 46 -16.31 -8.58 -11.53
CA GLN A 46 -17.63 -7.93 -11.47
C GLN A 46 -17.55 -6.43 -11.11
N GLY A 47 -16.52 -5.72 -11.60
CA GLY A 47 -16.30 -4.30 -11.29
C GLY A 47 -15.68 -4.04 -9.91
N GLN A 48 -15.29 -5.10 -9.18
CA GLN A 48 -14.54 -5.01 -7.94
C GLN A 48 -13.08 -5.41 -8.14
N ARG A 49 -12.18 -4.71 -7.46
CA ARG A 49 -10.74 -4.94 -7.56
C ARG A 49 -10.24 -5.83 -6.44
N LEU A 50 -9.49 -6.86 -6.79
CA LEU A 50 -8.78 -7.75 -5.88
C LEU A 50 -7.28 -7.68 -6.23
N ASN A 51 -6.42 -7.69 -5.22
CA ASN A 51 -4.97 -7.69 -5.42
C ASN A 51 -4.32 -8.80 -4.62
N LEU A 52 -3.37 -9.51 -5.23
CA LEU A 52 -2.55 -10.51 -4.60
C LEU A 52 -1.13 -9.95 -4.42
N TYR A 53 -0.62 -10.10 -3.21
CA TYR A 53 0.72 -9.70 -2.84
C TYR A 53 1.53 -10.89 -2.38
N GLU A 54 2.84 -10.86 -2.59
CA GLU A 54 3.78 -11.82 -2.02
C GLU A 54 4.75 -11.13 -1.07
N ASP A 55 5.21 -11.90 -0.08
CA ASP A 55 6.23 -11.51 0.88
C ASP A 55 7.15 -12.71 1.12
N CYS A 56 7.79 -13.14 0.03
CA CYS A 56 8.67 -14.31 -0.02
C CYS A 56 10.03 -13.94 -0.62
N GLU A 57 11.05 -14.72 -0.28
CA GLU A 57 12.40 -14.53 -0.80
C GLU A 57 12.45 -14.73 -2.32
N GLU A 58 13.19 -13.85 -3.00
CA GLU A 58 13.41 -13.93 -4.45
C GLU A 58 14.01 -15.30 -4.82
N GLY A 59 13.46 -15.92 -5.86
CA GLY A 59 13.90 -17.25 -6.32
C GLY A 59 13.26 -18.44 -5.59
N SER A 60 12.38 -18.20 -4.61
CA SER A 60 11.61 -19.28 -3.98
C SER A 60 10.58 -19.86 -4.96
N VAL A 61 10.57 -21.19 -5.11
CA VAL A 61 9.61 -21.90 -5.98
C VAL A 61 8.20 -21.86 -5.38
N THR A 62 8.10 -21.93 -4.05
CA THR A 62 6.84 -21.82 -3.31
C THR A 62 6.80 -20.53 -2.51
N CYS A 63 5.63 -19.96 -2.32
CA CYS A 63 5.44 -18.78 -1.48
C CYS A 63 4.21 -18.98 -0.62
N ASP A 64 4.44 -19.25 0.67
CA ASP A 64 3.38 -19.45 1.67
C ASP A 64 2.97 -18.17 2.40
N ASN A 65 3.74 -17.10 2.20
CA ASN A 65 3.51 -15.79 2.81
C ASN A 65 2.98 -14.82 1.74
N MET A 66 1.78 -15.10 1.23
CA MET A 66 1.07 -14.21 0.31
C MET A 66 -0.17 -13.61 0.98
N LEU A 67 -0.67 -12.53 0.41
CA LEU A 67 -1.85 -11.84 0.90
C LEU A 67 -2.81 -11.49 -0.24
N LEU A 68 -3.98 -12.13 -0.25
CA LEU A 68 -5.08 -11.70 -1.08
C LEU A 68 -5.87 -10.60 -0.35
N VAL A 69 -6.04 -9.53 -1.08
CA VAL A 69 -6.63 -8.29 -0.63
C VAL A 69 -7.87 -8.03 -1.47
N ALA A 70 -9.04 -8.11 -0.84
CA ALA A 70 -10.32 -8.15 -1.54
C ALA A 70 -11.46 -7.54 -0.71
N PRO A 71 -12.61 -7.22 -1.32
CA PRO A 71 -13.85 -7.05 -0.57
C PRO A 71 -14.22 -8.33 0.21
N ASP A 72 -15.23 -8.23 1.07
CA ASP A 72 -15.77 -9.38 1.80
C ASP A 72 -16.40 -10.39 0.83
N LEU A 73 -15.59 -11.35 0.36
CA LEU A 73 -15.96 -12.32 -0.67
C LEU A 73 -17.17 -13.15 -0.27
N GLN A 74 -17.33 -13.42 1.03
CA GLN A 74 -18.49 -14.14 1.55
C GLN A 74 -19.78 -13.39 1.22
N ARG A 75 -19.82 -12.08 1.47
CA ARG A 75 -21.00 -11.26 1.21
C ARG A 75 -21.14 -10.89 -0.24
N LEU A 76 -20.04 -10.49 -0.89
CA LEU A 76 -20.02 -10.05 -2.27
C LEU A 76 -20.56 -11.15 -3.20
N TRP A 77 -20.26 -12.41 -2.91
CA TRP A 77 -20.73 -13.55 -3.71
C TRP A 77 -21.82 -14.37 -3.03
N HIS A 78 -22.46 -13.81 -2.00
CA HIS A 78 -23.58 -14.43 -1.29
C HIS A 78 -23.29 -15.88 -0.82
N ILE A 79 -22.03 -16.15 -0.45
CA ILE A 79 -21.62 -17.43 0.12
C ILE A 79 -22.23 -17.51 1.53
N LYS A 80 -23.04 -18.54 1.78
CA LYS A 80 -23.76 -18.71 3.04
C LYS A 80 -22.76 -18.80 4.19
N PRO A 81 -22.85 -17.90 5.19
CA PRO A 81 -22.01 -17.99 6.37
C PRO A 81 -22.40 -19.21 7.21
N TYR A 82 -21.43 -19.77 7.92
CA TYR A 82 -21.69 -20.83 8.91
C TYR A 82 -22.44 -20.27 10.14
N ASP A 83 -22.11 -19.04 10.54
CA ASP A 83 -22.76 -18.32 11.64
C ASP A 83 -23.69 -17.22 11.11
N LYS A 84 -24.93 -17.20 11.61
CA LYS A 84 -25.97 -16.23 11.23
C LYS A 84 -25.75 -14.84 11.87
N SER A 85 -24.77 -14.65 12.74
CA SER A 85 -24.53 -13.38 13.46
C SER A 85 -23.93 -12.25 12.61
N ILE A 86 -23.85 -12.42 11.29
CA ILE A 86 -23.04 -11.60 10.37
C ILE A 86 -23.87 -10.47 9.72
N ASP A 87 -25.14 -10.25 10.06
CA ASP A 87 -26.09 -9.57 9.17
C ASP A 87 -25.95 -8.05 8.87
N ASN A 88 -25.03 -7.27 9.46
CA ASN A 88 -25.04 -5.81 9.28
C ASN A 88 -23.75 -5.13 8.74
N LYS A 89 -22.83 -5.84 8.06
CA LYS A 89 -21.62 -5.21 7.47
C LYS A 89 -21.69 -5.13 5.94
N SER A 90 -21.12 -4.05 5.39
CA SER A 90 -21.08 -3.80 3.95
C SER A 90 -20.29 -4.89 3.19
N PRO A 91 -20.80 -5.39 2.04
CA PRO A 91 -20.08 -6.35 1.19
C PRO A 91 -18.80 -5.77 0.59
N TYR A 92 -18.68 -4.44 0.55
CA TYR A 92 -17.50 -3.73 0.06
C TYR A 92 -16.46 -3.48 1.15
N SER A 93 -16.68 -3.98 2.37
CA SER A 93 -15.67 -3.92 3.42
C SER A 93 -14.44 -4.71 3.03
N VAL A 94 -13.27 -4.10 3.18
CA VAL A 94 -12.00 -4.71 2.80
C VAL A 94 -11.64 -5.82 3.78
N LYS A 95 -11.21 -6.95 3.24
CA LYS A 95 -10.72 -8.13 3.94
C LYS A 95 -9.34 -8.53 3.44
N LEU A 96 -8.60 -9.15 4.34
CA LEU A 96 -7.29 -9.73 4.10
C LEU A 96 -7.44 -11.24 4.23
N TYR A 97 -6.96 -11.96 3.23
CA TYR A 97 -6.97 -13.42 3.17
C TYR A 97 -5.52 -13.90 3.02
N PRO A 98 -4.94 -14.54 4.04
CA PRO A 98 -3.71 -15.30 3.87
C PRO A 98 -3.79 -16.18 2.62
N ALA A 99 -2.72 -16.14 1.82
CA ALA A 99 -2.65 -16.84 0.56
C ALA A 99 -1.29 -17.52 0.41
N LYS A 100 -1.24 -18.47 -0.52
CA LYS A 100 -0.02 -19.20 -0.88
C LYS A 100 -0.05 -19.71 -2.30
N THR A 101 1.11 -19.97 -2.89
CA THR A 101 1.19 -20.68 -4.16
C THR A 101 0.81 -22.15 -3.99
N LYS A 102 0.19 -22.72 -5.02
CA LYS A 102 -0.13 -24.13 -5.10
C LYS A 102 0.63 -24.76 -6.25
N HIS A 103 1.27 -25.88 -5.98
CA HIS A 103 2.04 -26.63 -6.95
C HIS A 103 1.59 -28.09 -7.00
N SER A 104 1.71 -28.73 -8.16
CA SER A 104 1.74 -30.18 -8.25
C SER A 104 3.04 -30.72 -7.65
N LEU A 105 2.99 -31.94 -7.13
CA LEU A 105 4.17 -32.63 -6.63
C LEU A 105 4.90 -33.32 -7.79
N CYS A 106 6.22 -33.41 -7.71
CA CYS A 106 7.04 -34.22 -8.59
C CYS A 106 6.79 -35.72 -8.32
N ASN A 107 7.44 -36.60 -9.10
CA ASN A 107 7.32 -38.06 -8.94
C ASN A 107 7.79 -38.55 -7.55
N ASP A 108 8.57 -37.75 -6.83
CA ASP A 108 8.99 -38.03 -5.47
C ASP A 108 7.89 -37.78 -4.41
N GLY A 109 6.76 -37.19 -4.81
CA GLY A 109 5.62 -36.92 -3.93
C GLY A 109 5.85 -35.81 -2.89
N VAL A 110 6.95 -35.06 -2.97
CA VAL A 110 7.28 -34.01 -1.97
C VAL A 110 7.71 -32.71 -2.65
N THR A 111 8.47 -32.78 -3.73
CA THR A 111 9.03 -31.58 -4.37
C THR A 111 7.96 -30.86 -5.19
N PRO A 112 7.83 -29.52 -5.06
CA PRO A 112 6.97 -28.72 -5.94
C PRO A 112 7.50 -28.75 -7.38
N CYS A 113 6.63 -29.10 -8.35
CA CYS A 113 6.99 -29.23 -9.76
C CYS A 113 6.24 -28.22 -10.65
N GLY A 114 4.90 -28.27 -10.66
CA GLY A 114 4.09 -27.48 -11.60
C GLY A 114 3.24 -26.45 -10.88
N PHE A 115 3.46 -25.15 -11.15
CA PHE A 115 2.62 -24.10 -10.60
C PHE A 115 1.17 -24.24 -11.08
N GLN A 116 0.21 -24.25 -10.15
CA GLN A 116 -1.21 -24.43 -10.44
C GLN A 116 -2.03 -23.14 -10.23
N GLY A 117 -1.57 -22.24 -9.36
CA GLY A 117 -2.30 -21.03 -8.97
C GLY A 117 -2.08 -20.68 -7.51
N TYR A 118 -3.05 -19.97 -6.92
CA TYR A 118 -2.93 -19.45 -5.56
C TYR A 118 -4.10 -19.92 -4.70
N GLN A 119 -3.81 -20.51 -3.55
CA GLN A 119 -4.80 -20.85 -2.53
C GLN A 119 -4.91 -19.68 -1.54
N PHE A 120 -6.11 -19.38 -1.07
CA PHE A 120 -6.31 -18.40 0.00
C PHE A 120 -7.38 -18.88 0.98
N GLU A 121 -7.30 -18.40 2.20
CA GLU A 121 -8.27 -18.71 3.25
C GLU A 121 -8.40 -17.55 4.25
N GLY A 122 -9.48 -17.56 5.02
CA GLY A 122 -9.70 -16.58 6.08
C GLY A 122 -11.18 -16.27 6.28
N ASN A 123 -11.55 -15.94 7.52
CA ASN A 123 -12.92 -15.61 7.89
C ASN A 123 -13.94 -16.71 7.52
N GLY A 124 -13.56 -17.99 7.62
CA GLY A 124 -14.40 -19.14 7.28
C GLY A 124 -14.64 -19.35 5.79
N ILE A 125 -13.85 -18.69 4.93
CA ILE A 125 -13.82 -18.87 3.48
C ILE A 125 -12.50 -19.53 3.10
N LYS A 126 -12.55 -20.47 2.16
CA LYS A 126 -11.38 -21.00 1.44
C LYS A 126 -11.57 -20.83 -0.05
N GLY A 127 -10.49 -20.62 -0.79
CA GLY A 127 -10.58 -20.37 -2.21
C GLY A 127 -9.30 -20.62 -2.99
N PHE A 128 -9.45 -20.48 -4.31
CA PHE A 128 -8.40 -20.73 -5.27
C PHE A 128 -8.50 -19.76 -6.45
N ILE A 129 -7.37 -19.14 -6.80
CA ILE A 129 -7.19 -18.31 -7.98
C ILE A 129 -6.48 -19.17 -9.03
N ASN A 130 -7.18 -19.45 -10.14
CA ASN A 130 -6.63 -20.12 -11.31
C ASN A 130 -6.24 -19.07 -12.36
N PRO A 131 -4.93 -18.80 -12.55
CA PRO A 131 -4.45 -17.84 -13.55
C PRO A 131 -4.60 -18.31 -14.99
N ILE A 132 -4.65 -19.62 -15.24
CA ILE A 132 -4.83 -20.18 -16.59
C ILE A 132 -6.26 -19.93 -17.07
N ASP A 133 -7.25 -20.29 -16.24
CA ASP A 133 -8.66 -20.13 -16.58
C ASP A 133 -9.19 -18.71 -16.30
N LYS A 134 -8.37 -17.85 -15.68
CA LYS A 134 -8.75 -16.53 -15.14
C LYS A 134 -10.02 -16.60 -14.30
N LYS A 135 -10.05 -17.57 -13.38
CA LYS A 135 -11.18 -17.85 -12.47
C LYS A 135 -10.73 -17.78 -11.03
N ILE A 136 -11.57 -17.20 -10.20
CA ILE A 136 -11.46 -17.27 -8.75
C ILE A 136 -12.63 -18.07 -8.21
N ARG A 137 -12.34 -19.05 -7.36
CA ARG A 137 -13.31 -19.85 -6.62
C ARG A 137 -13.18 -19.51 -5.14
N ALA A 138 -14.28 -19.28 -4.47
CA ALA A 138 -14.32 -19.22 -3.01
C ALA A 138 -15.53 -19.99 -2.51
N GLY A 139 -15.37 -20.67 -1.39
CA GLY A 139 -16.44 -21.39 -0.73
C GLY A 139 -16.30 -21.27 0.77
N ASN A 140 -17.40 -21.57 1.45
CA ASN A 140 -17.38 -21.76 2.89
C ASN A 140 -16.47 -22.95 3.21
N GLU A 141 -15.64 -22.81 4.23
CA GLU A 141 -14.72 -23.87 4.63
C GLU A 141 -15.45 -25.13 5.13
N TRP A 142 -16.62 -24.93 5.75
CA TRP A 142 -17.40 -25.91 6.51
C TRP A 142 -18.65 -26.41 5.77
N THR A 143 -19.01 -25.83 4.64
CA THR A 143 -20.20 -26.22 3.86
C THR A 143 -19.85 -26.42 2.38
N LEU A 144 -20.79 -26.95 1.59
CA LEU A 144 -20.64 -27.10 0.14
C LEU A 144 -20.94 -25.79 -0.63
N ASP A 145 -21.24 -24.70 0.08
CA ASP A 145 -21.62 -23.44 -0.52
C ASP A 145 -20.39 -22.69 -1.04
N GLY A 146 -20.49 -22.17 -2.26
CA GLY A 146 -19.39 -21.45 -2.88
C GLY A 146 -19.77 -20.84 -4.22
N SER A 147 -18.86 -20.03 -4.73
CA SER A 147 -19.00 -19.30 -5.98
C SER A 147 -17.73 -19.42 -6.80
N SER A 148 -17.91 -19.34 -8.11
CA SER A 148 -16.81 -19.29 -9.08
C SER A 148 -17.11 -18.16 -10.06
N VAL A 149 -16.18 -17.22 -10.17
CA VAL A 149 -16.32 -16.05 -11.04
C VAL A 149 -15.07 -15.88 -11.88
N THR A 150 -15.25 -15.35 -13.09
CA THR A 150 -14.13 -14.99 -13.97
C THR A 150 -13.61 -13.62 -13.59
N TYR A 151 -12.33 -13.38 -13.87
CA TYR A 151 -11.70 -12.08 -13.66
C TYR A 151 -10.96 -11.63 -14.91
N LYS A 152 -10.79 -10.30 -15.02
CA LYS A 152 -9.84 -9.71 -15.95
C LYS A 152 -8.61 -9.30 -15.18
N GLU A 153 -7.44 -9.68 -15.68
CA GLU A 153 -6.20 -9.16 -15.15
C GLU A 153 -6.16 -7.66 -15.41
N ASN A 154 -5.66 -6.94 -14.43
CA ASN A 154 -5.32 -5.55 -14.62
C ASN A 154 -4.00 -5.31 -13.91
N SER A 155 -3.06 -4.72 -14.64
CA SER A 155 -1.67 -4.55 -14.23
C SER A 155 -1.46 -3.35 -13.30
N THR A 156 -2.51 -2.55 -13.08
CA THR A 156 -2.42 -1.32 -12.30
C THR A 156 -2.60 -1.63 -10.81
N TYR A 157 -1.55 -1.42 -10.03
CA TYR A 157 -1.59 -1.46 -8.57
C TYR A 157 -2.57 -0.40 -8.03
N ILE A 158 -3.54 -0.81 -7.22
CA ILE A 158 -4.47 0.09 -6.51
C ILE A 158 -4.54 -0.33 -5.04
N PRO A 159 -4.14 0.52 -4.10
CA PRO A 159 -4.17 0.17 -2.68
C PRO A 159 -5.56 0.23 -2.05
N LEU A 160 -5.72 -0.54 -0.97
CA LEU A 160 -6.95 -0.64 -0.16
C LEU A 160 -7.36 0.64 0.55
N VAL A 161 -8.61 0.72 1.01
CA VAL A 161 -9.10 1.77 1.93
C VAL A 161 -8.29 1.83 3.25
N SER A 162 -7.88 0.70 3.82
CA SER A 162 -7.00 0.67 5.00
C SER A 162 -5.57 1.14 4.70
N GLN A 163 -5.16 1.10 3.43
CA GLN A 163 -3.90 1.65 2.94
C GLN A 163 -4.08 3.05 2.34
N ALA A 164 -5.31 3.53 2.12
CA ALA A 164 -5.58 4.81 1.49
C ALA A 164 -4.98 5.95 2.31
N ALA A 165 -5.10 5.90 3.64
CA ALA A 165 -4.43 6.86 4.53
C ALA A 165 -2.90 6.79 4.40
N LEU A 166 -2.34 5.59 4.24
CA LEU A 166 -0.90 5.40 4.03
C LEU A 166 -0.47 5.93 2.65
N ILE A 167 -1.22 5.68 1.57
CA ILE A 167 -0.91 6.22 0.25
C ILE A 167 -1.12 7.72 0.20
N ASP A 168 -2.13 8.26 0.86
CA ASP A 168 -2.32 9.70 0.97
C ASP A 168 -1.12 10.34 1.67
N SER A 169 -0.63 9.72 2.74
CA SER A 169 0.59 10.14 3.43
C SER A 169 1.83 10.04 2.54
N LYS A 170 2.03 8.92 1.85
CA LYS A 170 3.18 8.72 0.94
C LYS A 170 3.14 9.64 -0.27
N TYR A 171 1.97 9.86 -0.85
CA TYR A 171 1.77 10.80 -1.95
C TYR A 171 2.11 12.22 -1.50
N THR A 172 1.61 12.64 -0.34
CA THR A 172 1.93 13.95 0.24
C THR A 172 3.42 14.11 0.50
N ALA A 173 4.07 13.07 1.04
CA ALA A 173 5.51 13.06 1.29
C ALA A 173 6.32 13.12 -0.02
N SER A 174 5.97 12.30 -1.02
CA SER A 174 6.60 12.25 -2.33
C SER A 174 6.45 13.57 -3.09
N ASP A 175 5.26 14.19 -3.10
CA ASP A 175 5.06 15.48 -3.78
C ASP A 175 5.84 16.61 -3.10
N LYS A 176 5.96 16.56 -1.75
CA LYS A 176 6.81 17.49 -1.00
C LYS A 176 8.30 17.26 -1.30
N ALA A 177 8.74 16.01 -1.42
CA ALA A 177 10.12 15.66 -1.74
C ALA A 177 10.51 16.15 -3.14
N LEU A 178 9.70 15.85 -4.17
CA LEU A 178 9.91 16.31 -5.54
C LEU A 178 9.98 17.84 -5.62
N ASN A 179 9.05 18.54 -4.96
CA ASN A 179 9.06 20.01 -4.93
C ASN A 179 10.32 20.57 -4.24
N LYS A 180 10.80 19.92 -3.19
CA LYS A 180 12.06 20.29 -2.52
C LYS A 180 13.26 20.03 -3.44
N SER A 181 13.32 18.86 -4.08
CA SER A 181 14.37 18.48 -5.02
C SER A 181 14.45 19.49 -6.17
N TYR A 182 13.33 19.77 -6.85
CA TYR A 182 13.26 20.77 -7.91
C TYR A 182 13.76 22.16 -7.47
N ARG A 183 13.38 22.63 -6.26
CA ARG A 183 13.85 23.93 -5.74
C ARG A 183 15.36 23.96 -5.54
N ILE A 184 15.96 22.87 -5.06
CA ILE A 184 17.41 22.74 -4.88
C ILE A 184 18.08 22.75 -6.26
N THR A 185 17.65 21.88 -7.17
CA THR A 185 18.19 21.78 -8.54
C THR A 185 18.07 23.11 -9.28
N ARG A 186 16.93 23.78 -9.20
CA ARG A 186 16.72 25.09 -9.82
C ARG A 186 17.73 26.13 -9.31
N ASN A 187 17.99 26.17 -8.01
CA ASN A 187 18.95 27.09 -7.43
C ASN A 187 20.39 26.78 -7.86
N GLU A 188 20.76 25.49 -7.93
CA GLU A 188 22.07 25.06 -8.42
C GLU A 188 22.25 25.36 -9.90
N VAL A 189 21.23 25.08 -10.73
CA VAL A 189 21.24 25.42 -12.15
C VAL A 189 21.39 26.91 -12.35
N ARG A 190 20.65 27.75 -11.61
CA ARG A 190 20.83 29.20 -11.66
C ARG A 190 22.25 29.63 -11.28
N ARG A 191 22.82 29.01 -10.24
CA ARG A 191 24.16 29.32 -9.74
C ARG A 191 25.25 28.93 -10.73
N LEU A 192 25.11 27.79 -11.41
CA LEU A 192 26.11 27.21 -12.30
C LEU A 192 25.97 27.67 -13.76
N TYR A 193 24.74 27.85 -14.22
CA TYR A 193 24.38 28.00 -15.64
C TYR A 193 23.44 29.18 -15.93
N ASP A 194 23.23 30.09 -14.97
CA ASP A 194 22.44 31.32 -15.10
C ASP A 194 20.90 31.20 -15.14
N GLU A 195 20.24 32.36 -15.23
CA GLU A 195 18.77 32.50 -15.17
C GLU A 195 18.06 31.97 -16.42
N HIS A 196 18.72 31.93 -17.59
CA HIS A 196 18.14 31.37 -18.81
C HIS A 196 17.98 29.86 -18.66
N MET A 197 19.03 29.18 -18.22
CA MET A 197 18.97 27.72 -18.02
C MET A 197 17.98 27.34 -16.91
N GLU A 198 17.87 28.18 -15.88
CA GLU A 198 16.84 28.04 -14.85
C GLU A 198 15.41 28.12 -15.43
N ALA A 199 15.18 29.03 -16.38
CA ALA A 199 13.88 29.18 -17.04
C ALA A 199 13.55 27.98 -17.94
N ASP A 200 14.54 27.43 -18.64
CA ASP A 200 14.39 26.22 -19.46
C ASP A 200 14.02 25.01 -18.59
N LEU A 201 14.72 24.80 -17.48
CA LEU A 201 14.39 23.75 -16.50
C LEU A 201 12.95 23.88 -15.99
N LYS A 202 12.51 25.12 -15.73
CA LYS A 202 11.12 25.36 -15.31
C LYS A 202 10.11 24.96 -16.38
N GLN A 203 10.38 25.26 -17.66
CA GLN A 203 9.51 24.84 -18.76
C GLN A 203 9.49 23.34 -18.92
N GLU A 204 10.65 22.69 -18.85
CA GLU A 204 10.76 21.23 -18.90
C GLU A 204 9.95 20.57 -17.76
N GLN A 205 10.06 21.08 -16.53
CA GLN A 205 9.29 20.57 -15.40
C GLN A 205 7.78 20.76 -15.60
N ILE A 206 7.34 21.88 -16.20
CA ILE A 206 5.92 22.08 -16.54
C ILE A 206 5.43 21.02 -17.54
N GLN A 207 6.21 20.75 -18.59
CA GLN A 207 5.84 19.71 -19.57
C GLN A 207 5.84 18.33 -18.95
N TRP A 208 6.81 18.03 -18.08
CA TRP A 208 6.86 16.78 -17.35
C TRP A 208 5.63 16.58 -16.46
N ILE A 209 5.19 17.60 -15.72
CA ILE A 209 3.96 17.53 -14.89
C ILE A 209 2.73 17.23 -15.76
N LYS A 210 2.62 17.86 -16.94
CA LYS A 210 1.52 17.60 -17.88
C LYS A 210 1.55 16.16 -18.39
N GLN A 211 2.73 15.66 -18.74
CA GLN A 211 2.90 14.28 -19.22
C GLN A 211 2.60 13.26 -18.11
N ARG A 212 3.15 13.43 -16.89
CA ARG A 212 2.82 12.61 -15.72
C ARG A 212 1.32 12.55 -15.47
N SER A 213 0.66 13.71 -15.57
CA SER A 213 -0.79 13.82 -15.37
C SER A 213 -1.57 13.01 -16.40
N LYS A 214 -1.16 13.07 -17.68
CA LYS A 214 -1.75 12.29 -18.77
C LYS A 214 -1.52 10.79 -18.56
N ASP A 215 -0.28 10.38 -18.27
CA ASP A 215 0.10 8.99 -18.04
C ASP A 215 -0.66 8.36 -16.89
N CYS A 216 -0.84 9.13 -15.80
CA CYS A 216 -1.47 8.67 -14.58
C CYS A 216 -2.97 8.98 -14.50
N GLY A 217 -3.62 9.51 -15.55
CA GLY A 217 -5.06 9.73 -15.58
C GLY A 217 -5.59 10.82 -14.63
N ALA A 218 -4.79 11.85 -14.36
CA ALA A 218 -5.14 12.94 -13.45
C ALA A 218 -6.32 13.82 -13.93
N ASN A 219 -6.84 14.67 -13.05
CA ASN A 219 -7.84 15.68 -13.40
C ASN A 219 -7.25 16.86 -14.22
N ALA A 220 -8.12 17.79 -14.61
CA ALA A 220 -7.74 19.00 -15.35
C ALA A 220 -6.77 19.92 -14.59
N GLN A 221 -6.68 19.78 -13.26
CA GLN A 221 -5.76 20.51 -12.39
C GLN A 221 -4.45 19.74 -12.13
N HIS A 222 -4.18 18.67 -12.89
CA HIS A 222 -2.97 17.84 -12.76
C HIS A 222 -2.85 17.12 -11.41
N GLN A 223 -3.98 16.79 -10.77
CA GLN A 223 -4.05 16.11 -9.48
C GLN A 223 -4.66 14.71 -9.59
N PRO A 224 -4.17 13.74 -8.78
CA PRO A 224 -4.75 12.41 -8.72
C PRO A 224 -6.07 12.42 -7.93
N ARG A 225 -7.08 11.72 -8.45
CA ARG A 225 -8.43 11.54 -7.90
C ARG A 225 -8.59 10.21 -7.17
N THR A 226 -7.86 9.19 -7.61
CA THR A 226 -7.96 7.83 -7.05
C THR A 226 -6.65 7.41 -6.39
N GLN A 227 -6.71 6.37 -5.55
CA GLN A 227 -5.52 5.80 -4.90
C GLN A 227 -4.54 5.18 -5.93
N ALA A 228 -5.06 4.66 -7.04
CA ALA A 228 -4.24 4.16 -8.15
C ALA A 228 -3.42 5.27 -8.79
N GLU A 229 -4.09 6.39 -9.08
CA GLU A 229 -3.46 7.58 -9.67
C GLU A 229 -2.39 8.13 -8.72
N LYS A 230 -2.65 8.16 -7.39
CA LYS A 230 -1.66 8.57 -6.39
C LYS A 230 -0.40 7.71 -6.40
N VAL A 231 -0.53 6.40 -6.57
CA VAL A 231 0.65 5.52 -6.63
C VAL A 231 1.44 5.71 -7.92
N CYS A 232 0.75 5.87 -9.05
CA CYS A 232 1.41 6.25 -10.30
C CYS A 232 2.21 7.55 -10.14
N PHE A 233 1.63 8.55 -9.45
CA PHE A 233 2.31 9.80 -9.13
C PHE A 233 3.55 9.58 -8.26
N ILE A 234 3.45 8.80 -7.18
CA ILE A 234 4.60 8.46 -6.31
C ILE A 234 5.75 7.89 -7.14
N ARG A 235 5.48 6.90 -8.01
CA ARG A 235 6.51 6.27 -8.84
C ARG A 235 7.16 7.25 -9.82
N LYS A 236 6.35 8.08 -10.48
CA LYS A 236 6.86 9.08 -11.44
C LYS A 236 7.70 10.14 -10.72
N ASN A 237 7.28 10.58 -9.53
CA ASN A 237 8.03 11.52 -8.71
C ASN A 237 9.41 10.95 -8.34
N ASP A 238 9.46 9.72 -7.83
CA ASP A 238 10.71 9.07 -7.43
C ASP A 238 11.68 8.95 -8.62
N SER A 239 11.18 8.62 -9.82
CA SER A 239 12.00 8.60 -11.04
C SER A 239 12.56 9.99 -11.35
N ARG A 240 11.74 11.03 -11.26
CA ARG A 240 12.15 12.40 -11.58
C ARG A 240 13.14 12.98 -10.57
N GLU A 241 13.00 12.64 -9.29
CA GLU A 241 13.97 13.03 -8.28
C GLU A 241 15.37 12.44 -8.56
N LYS A 242 15.44 11.21 -9.08
CA LYS A 242 16.71 10.60 -9.51
C LYS A 242 17.31 11.33 -10.71
N ASP A 243 16.50 11.72 -11.69
CA ASP A 243 16.97 12.48 -12.85
C ASP A 243 17.62 13.80 -12.41
N TYR A 244 17.06 14.47 -11.41
CA TYR A 244 17.63 15.70 -10.84
C TYR A 244 18.91 15.49 -10.07
N PHE A 245 19.05 14.36 -9.38
CA PHE A 245 20.30 14.01 -8.72
C PHE A 245 21.43 13.87 -9.75
N LEU A 246 21.16 13.17 -10.86
CA LEU A 246 22.11 12.97 -11.95
C LEU A 246 22.47 14.25 -12.73
N TRP A 247 21.70 15.32 -12.58
CA TRP A 247 21.98 16.63 -13.18
C TRP A 247 22.97 17.47 -12.36
N ILE A 248 23.12 17.16 -11.08
CA ILE A 248 23.93 17.95 -10.13
C ILE A 248 25.34 17.35 -9.98
N ASP A 249 25.49 16.03 -10.13
CA ASP A 249 26.78 15.33 -10.20
C ASP A 249 27.51 15.61 -11.54
#